data_AF-A0A7L9BYJ9-F1
#
_entry.id   AF-A0A7L9BYJ9-F1
#
_cell.length_a   1.000
_cell.length_b   1.000
_cell.length_c   1.000
_cell.angle_alpha   90.00
_cell.angle_beta   90.00
_cell.angle_gamma   90.00
#
_symmetry.space_group_name_H-M   'P 1'
#
loop_
_entity.id
_entity.type
_entity.pdbx_description
1 polymer ?
#
loop_
_entity_poly.entity_id
_entity_poly.type
_entity_poly.pdbx_seq_one_letter_code
_entity_poly.pdbx_strand_id
1 'polypeptide(L)'
;MAQLPDQPDPKKRREGEREPPPQPEQIWPPPASSKNPPELPRESDEDVVELDWTDEVEKIDEAIEDIRRINGGPTSTSDLDDLAFSPPQAEFLDEKTATSPAKESPAPSRPAIGGPSVAAKCKLREKSEAELGQLWGNIFFAVDESPPKSVIVMGARAGEGATQIAVGLALTGAEADKELRVCLVDFNVRHPQVASLMGLRESPGLTDVLNGRATLDAAIQTVDVRNGHKLYVIAGGPVSEHPLGLLKSRQTQSLIAQLRQRFDHVILDVANAKTYPDPQVLGLLVDGAVLVVKAGDTPRETAAEAKKRLDLAGVRCLGLVLNQRTDPIPGLVYQFT
;
A
#
# COMPACT_ATOMS: atom_id res chain seq x y z
N MET A 1 -81.01 -1.36 -29.25
CA MET A 1 -80.59 -2.75 -28.98
C MET A 1 -79.16 -2.94 -29.47
N ALA A 2 -78.21 -3.10 -28.57
CA ALA A 2 -77.01 -3.93 -28.71
C ALA A 2 -76.15 -3.72 -27.45
N GLN A 3 -76.20 -4.68 -26.54
CA GLN A 3 -75.44 -4.73 -25.29
C GLN A 3 -73.98 -5.10 -25.57
N LEU A 4 -73.07 -4.45 -24.84
CA LEU A 4 -71.65 -4.78 -24.76
C LEU A 4 -71.49 -6.09 -23.95
N PRO A 5 -70.64 -7.06 -24.35
CA PRO A 5 -70.40 -8.24 -23.54
C PRO A 5 -69.43 -7.93 -22.39
N ASP A 6 -69.73 -8.59 -21.27
CA ASP A 6 -69.14 -8.55 -19.93
C ASP A 6 -67.66 -8.99 -19.92
N GLN A 7 -66.80 -8.30 -19.17
CA GLN A 7 -65.41 -8.73 -18.92
C GLN A 7 -65.35 -9.57 -17.64
N PRO A 8 -64.61 -10.70 -17.61
CA PRO A 8 -64.50 -11.50 -16.40
C PRO A 8 -63.48 -10.94 -15.41
N ASP A 9 -63.92 -10.90 -14.15
CA ASP A 9 -63.26 -10.51 -12.90
C ASP A 9 -61.92 -11.27 -12.64
N PRO A 10 -60.82 -10.61 -12.27
CA PRO A 10 -59.48 -11.22 -12.14
C PRO A 10 -59.25 -11.91 -10.79
N LYS A 11 -60.20 -12.72 -10.31
CA LYS A 11 -60.04 -13.52 -9.09
C LYS A 11 -60.67 -14.90 -9.24
N LYS A 12 -59.99 -15.80 -9.96
CA LYS A 12 -59.98 -17.25 -9.75
C LYS A 12 -59.15 -17.93 -10.84
N ARG A 13 -57.86 -18.15 -10.58
CA ARG A 13 -57.10 -19.23 -11.21
C ARG A 13 -56.37 -20.05 -10.15
N ARG A 14 -57.06 -21.14 -9.80
CA ARG A 14 -56.59 -22.48 -9.48
C ARG A 14 -55.17 -22.60 -8.93
N GLU A 15 -55.12 -22.95 -7.65
CA GLU A 15 -54.06 -23.76 -7.03
C GLU A 15 -53.81 -24.99 -7.91
N GLY A 16 -52.66 -25.00 -8.58
CA GLY A 16 -52.02 -26.19 -9.12
C GLY A 16 -50.78 -26.43 -8.27
N GLU A 17 -50.69 -27.63 -7.70
CA GLU A 17 -49.58 -28.13 -6.90
C GLU A 17 -48.24 -27.77 -7.56
N ARG A 18 -47.43 -26.95 -6.90
CA ARG A 18 -46.03 -26.74 -7.27
C ARG A 18 -45.20 -27.77 -6.53
N GLU A 19 -44.72 -28.77 -7.24
CA GLU A 19 -43.65 -29.63 -6.75
C GLU A 19 -42.41 -28.78 -6.38
N PRO A 20 -41.71 -29.11 -5.29
CA PRO A 20 -40.49 -28.40 -4.92
C PRO A 20 -39.40 -28.62 -5.97
N PRO A 21 -38.52 -27.62 -6.22
CA PRO A 21 -37.43 -27.78 -7.18
C PRO A 21 -36.48 -28.91 -6.74
N PRO A 22 -35.96 -29.72 -7.67
CA PRO A 22 -35.01 -30.77 -7.33
C PRO A 22 -33.73 -30.16 -6.74
N GLN A 23 -33.20 -30.77 -5.68
CA GLN A 23 -31.94 -30.37 -5.07
C GLN A 23 -30.79 -30.49 -6.09
N PRO A 24 -29.79 -29.59 -6.06
CA PRO A 24 -28.66 -29.68 -6.98
C PRO A 24 -27.89 -30.98 -6.72
N GLU A 25 -27.82 -31.84 -7.73
CA GLU A 25 -27.10 -33.10 -7.68
C GLU A 25 -25.62 -32.84 -7.38
N GLN A 26 -25.15 -33.54 -6.35
CA GLN A 26 -23.78 -33.52 -5.86
C GLN A 26 -22.86 -34.14 -6.92
N ILE A 27 -22.29 -33.31 -7.80
CA ILE A 27 -21.19 -33.69 -8.69
C ILE A 27 -19.94 -33.76 -7.81
N TRP A 28 -19.70 -34.93 -7.20
CA TRP A 28 -18.44 -35.40 -6.57
C TRP A 28 -18.62 -35.87 -5.11
N PRO A 29 -18.12 -37.07 -4.73
CA PRO A 29 -17.39 -38.11 -5.49
C PRO A 29 -18.32 -39.26 -5.98
N PRO A 30 -17.87 -40.14 -6.90
CA PRO A 30 -18.70 -41.25 -7.41
C PRO A 30 -18.91 -42.37 -6.38
N PRO A 31 -20.00 -43.15 -6.48
CA PRO A 31 -20.27 -44.28 -5.58
C PRO A 31 -19.27 -45.43 -5.79
N ALA A 32 -18.93 -46.09 -4.68
CA ALA A 32 -17.94 -47.16 -4.62
C ALA A 32 -18.27 -48.33 -5.56
N SER A 33 -17.49 -48.47 -6.63
CA SER A 33 -17.46 -49.63 -7.51
C SER A 33 -16.34 -50.56 -7.06
N SER A 34 -16.70 -51.77 -6.63
CA SER A 34 -15.78 -52.86 -6.31
C SER A 34 -15.03 -53.35 -7.57
N LYS A 35 -13.85 -52.81 -7.83
CA LYS A 35 -12.83 -53.45 -8.66
C LYS A 35 -11.45 -53.11 -8.08
N ASN A 36 -10.63 -54.13 -7.86
CA ASN A 36 -9.24 -53.97 -7.44
C ASN A 36 -8.53 -52.92 -8.32
N PRO A 37 -7.74 -52.01 -7.73
CA PRO A 37 -6.94 -51.08 -8.52
C PRO A 37 -5.88 -51.87 -9.32
N PRO A 38 -5.53 -51.42 -10.54
CA PRO A 38 -4.43 -52.02 -11.28
C PRO A 38 -3.11 -51.76 -10.53
N GLU A 39 -2.27 -52.78 -10.40
CA GLU A 39 -0.92 -52.64 -9.86
C GLU A 39 -0.14 -51.61 -10.70
N LEU A 40 0.34 -50.56 -10.04
CA LEU A 40 1.29 -49.62 -10.61
C LEU A 40 2.60 -50.37 -10.92
N PRO A 41 3.29 -50.08 -12.05
CA PRO A 41 4.61 -50.61 -12.30
C PRO A 41 5.54 -50.22 -11.14
N ARG A 42 6.30 -51.17 -10.62
CA ARG A 42 7.42 -50.87 -9.72
C ARG A 42 8.45 -50.10 -10.53
N GLU A 43 8.57 -48.80 -10.27
CA GLU A 43 9.67 -47.99 -10.77
C GLU A 43 10.97 -48.57 -10.21
N SER A 44 11.86 -48.93 -11.14
CA SER A 44 13.26 -49.22 -10.89
C SER A 44 13.97 -47.94 -10.44
N ASP A 45 14.80 -48.05 -9.41
CA ASP A 45 15.78 -47.04 -9.03
C ASP A 45 16.71 -46.75 -10.23
N GLU A 46 16.65 -45.53 -10.79
CA GLU A 46 17.49 -44.85 -11.82
C GLU A 46 16.53 -43.88 -12.57
N ASP A 47 16.50 -42.55 -12.47
CA ASP A 47 17.52 -41.51 -12.31
C ASP A 47 16.96 -40.35 -11.45
N VAL A 48 17.65 -39.98 -10.38
CA VAL A 48 17.40 -38.71 -9.68
C VAL A 48 18.09 -37.61 -10.47
N VAL A 49 17.33 -36.84 -11.26
CA VAL A 49 17.83 -35.60 -11.87
C VAL A 49 17.91 -34.54 -10.77
N GLU A 50 19.09 -34.40 -10.19
CA GLU A 50 19.46 -33.28 -9.34
C GLU A 50 19.45 -32.01 -10.20
N LEU A 51 18.38 -31.22 -10.11
CA LEU A 51 18.27 -29.93 -10.80
C LEU A 51 19.21 -28.94 -10.12
N ASP A 52 20.40 -28.81 -10.70
CA ASP A 52 21.40 -27.84 -10.33
C ASP A 52 20.96 -26.44 -10.81
N TRP A 53 20.60 -25.57 -9.87
CA TRP A 53 20.13 -24.19 -10.12
C TRP A 53 21.28 -23.19 -10.23
N THR A 54 22.54 -23.64 -10.27
CA THR A 54 23.70 -22.75 -10.43
C THR A 54 23.74 -22.09 -11.81
N ASP A 55 23.34 -22.83 -12.85
CA ASP A 55 23.34 -22.36 -14.25
C ASP A 55 22.39 -21.18 -14.55
N GLU A 56 21.32 -20.99 -13.77
CA GLU A 56 20.40 -19.85 -13.95
C GLU A 56 20.87 -18.59 -13.21
N VAL A 57 21.60 -18.76 -12.10
CA VAL A 57 22.18 -17.65 -11.34
C VAL A 57 23.37 -17.06 -12.10
N GLU A 58 24.23 -17.90 -12.68
CA GLU A 58 25.36 -17.45 -13.50
C GLU A 58 24.90 -16.65 -14.73
N LYS A 59 23.81 -17.06 -15.38
CA LYS A 59 23.21 -16.33 -16.51
C LYS A 59 22.68 -14.94 -16.12
N ILE A 60 22.26 -14.77 -14.86
CA ILE A 60 21.80 -13.47 -14.34
C ILE A 60 23.00 -12.57 -14.03
N ASP A 61 24.06 -13.12 -13.45
CA ASP A 61 25.28 -12.36 -13.14
C ASP A 61 26.01 -11.93 -14.43
N GLU A 62 26.07 -12.79 -15.46
CA GLU A 62 26.58 -12.42 -16.78
C GLU A 62 25.76 -11.28 -17.42
N ALA A 63 24.43 -11.34 -17.31
CA ALA A 63 23.56 -10.28 -17.82
C ALA A 63 23.76 -8.94 -17.07
N ILE A 64 24.05 -8.99 -15.76
CA ILE A 64 24.38 -7.80 -14.96
C ILE A 64 25.74 -7.22 -15.38
N GLU A 65 26.74 -8.07 -15.64
CA GLU A 65 28.05 -7.63 -16.13
C GLU A 65 27.99 -7.03 -17.53
N ASP A 66 27.20 -7.60 -18.43
CA ASP A 66 27.00 -7.06 -19.77
C ASP A 66 26.31 -5.69 -19.75
N ILE A 67 25.31 -5.50 -18.87
CA ILE A 67 24.67 -4.19 -18.66
C ILE A 67 25.68 -3.18 -18.09
N ARG A 68 26.61 -3.61 -17.23
CA ARG A 68 27.68 -2.75 -16.69
C ARG A 68 28.71 -2.36 -17.74
N ARG A 69 29.08 -3.28 -18.65
CA ARG A 69 29.95 -3.00 -19.82
C ARG A 69 29.32 -1.99 -20.77
N ILE A 70 28.03 -2.15 -21.08
CA ILE A 70 27.31 -1.26 -22.00
C ILE A 70 27.23 0.16 -21.43
N ASN A 71 27.10 0.31 -20.11
CA ASN A 71 26.92 1.61 -19.45
C ASN A 71 28.21 2.28 -18.97
N GLY A 72 29.39 1.70 -19.26
CA GLY A 72 30.69 2.33 -18.96
C GLY A 72 31.00 2.55 -17.48
N GLY A 73 30.50 1.69 -16.59
CA GLY A 73 30.80 1.76 -15.16
C GLY A 73 32.24 1.31 -14.82
N PRO A 74 32.83 1.78 -13.70
CA PRO A 74 34.17 1.36 -13.28
C PRO A 74 34.22 -0.15 -13.01
N THR A 75 35.29 -0.80 -13.47
CA THR A 75 35.42 -2.26 -13.61
C THR A 75 36.21 -2.92 -12.48
N SER A 76 36.49 -2.22 -11.38
CA SER A 76 37.19 -2.80 -10.24
C SER A 76 36.68 -2.30 -8.90
N THR A 77 36.66 -3.19 -7.91
CA THR A 77 36.35 -2.89 -6.50
C THR A 77 37.39 -1.99 -5.82
N SER A 78 38.51 -1.69 -6.48
CA SER A 78 39.53 -0.75 -5.97
C SER A 78 39.20 0.73 -6.26
N ASP A 79 38.24 1.03 -7.13
CA ASP A 79 37.88 2.42 -7.49
C ASP A 79 36.77 3.01 -6.58
N LEU A 80 36.29 2.23 -5.59
CA LEU A 80 35.22 2.64 -4.66
C LEU A 80 35.75 3.31 -3.38
N ASP A 81 37.04 3.17 -3.06
CA ASP A 81 37.64 3.78 -1.87
C ASP A 81 37.98 5.27 -2.05
N ASP A 82 38.11 5.74 -3.30
CA ASP A 82 38.45 7.14 -3.61
C ASP A 82 37.24 8.11 -3.59
N LEU A 83 36.03 7.61 -3.34
CA LEU A 83 34.81 8.42 -3.19
C LEU A 83 34.28 8.44 -1.74
N ALA A 84 35.05 7.95 -0.78
CA ALA A 84 34.73 8.07 0.64
C ALA A 84 34.74 9.55 1.06
N PHE A 85 33.55 10.11 1.21
CA PHE A 85 33.33 11.43 1.79
C PHE A 85 33.90 11.44 3.22
N SER A 86 35.02 12.14 3.40
CA SER A 86 35.64 12.30 4.72
C SER A 86 34.71 13.14 5.61
N PRO A 87 34.25 12.64 6.77
CA PRO A 87 33.43 13.45 7.67
C PRO A 87 34.28 14.60 8.24
N PRO A 88 33.71 15.80 8.43
CA PRO A 88 34.45 16.91 9.02
C PRO A 88 34.85 16.55 10.45
N GLN A 89 36.12 16.78 10.77
CA GLN A 89 36.70 16.53 12.08
C GLN A 89 35.99 17.38 13.14
N ALA A 90 35.42 16.73 14.15
CA ALA A 90 34.93 17.40 15.34
C ALA A 90 36.13 17.81 16.20
N GLU A 91 36.41 19.10 16.26
CA GLU A 91 37.35 19.67 17.23
C GLU A 91 36.77 19.49 18.64
N PHE A 92 37.49 18.73 19.45
CA PHE A 92 37.28 18.65 20.89
C PHE A 92 37.61 20.01 21.52
N LEU A 93 36.61 20.67 22.12
CA LEU A 93 36.83 21.80 23.02
C LEU A 93 36.41 21.41 24.44
N ASP A 94 37.32 21.72 25.36
CA ASP A 94 37.36 21.33 26.75
C ASP A 94 36.08 21.59 27.56
N GLU A 95 35.76 20.60 28.39
CA GLU A 95 34.83 20.68 29.50
C GLU A 95 35.40 21.60 30.60
N LYS A 96 34.80 22.78 30.80
CA LYS A 96 34.57 23.43 32.11
C LYS A 96 34.00 24.84 31.93
N THR A 97 32.70 24.98 32.18
CA THR A 97 32.11 26.05 33.03
C THR A 97 30.60 25.82 33.12
N ALA A 98 30.12 25.41 34.29
CA ALA A 98 28.70 25.43 34.61
C ALA A 98 28.25 26.88 34.89
N THR A 99 27.09 27.34 34.37
CA THR A 99 26.09 28.15 35.10
C THR A 99 24.76 28.30 34.34
N SER A 100 23.66 28.02 35.04
CA SER A 100 22.26 28.50 34.88
C SER A 100 21.31 27.92 33.80
N PRO A 101 20.01 27.75 34.13
CA PRO A 101 19.02 27.08 33.28
C PRO A 101 18.56 28.03 32.17
N ALA A 102 18.85 27.67 30.93
CA ALA A 102 18.31 28.35 29.77
C ALA A 102 16.83 27.97 29.62
N LYS A 103 15.97 29.01 29.55
CA LYS A 103 14.57 28.92 29.14
C LYS A 103 14.44 28.06 27.89
N GLU A 104 13.56 27.06 27.92
CA GLU A 104 13.06 26.36 26.75
C GLU A 104 12.62 27.40 25.70
N SER A 105 13.35 27.47 24.59
CA SER A 105 12.85 28.12 23.39
C SER A 105 11.68 27.28 22.87
N PRO A 106 10.54 27.89 22.50
CA PRO A 106 9.41 27.15 21.96
C PRO A 106 9.84 26.45 20.66
N ALA A 107 9.41 25.19 20.51
CA ALA A 107 9.57 24.43 19.28
C ALA A 107 9.12 25.26 18.06
N PRO A 108 9.76 25.10 16.88
CA PRO A 108 9.39 25.86 15.69
C PRO A 108 7.88 25.69 15.42
N SER A 109 7.16 26.82 15.39
CA SER A 109 5.71 26.83 15.16
C SER A 109 5.40 26.20 13.80
N ARG A 110 4.69 25.07 13.78
CA ARG A 110 4.29 24.39 12.55
C ARG A 110 3.45 25.34 11.68
N PRO A 111 3.61 25.32 10.33
CA PRO A 111 2.79 26.14 9.45
C PRO A 111 1.31 25.88 9.69
N ALA A 112 0.49 26.93 9.73
CA ALA A 112 -0.95 26.79 9.82
C ALA A 112 -1.47 26.12 8.54
N ILE A 113 -2.44 25.22 8.69
CA ILE A 113 -3.18 24.62 7.57
C ILE A 113 -4.62 25.11 7.73
N GLY A 114 -4.98 26.15 6.97
CA GLY A 114 -6.30 26.76 6.98
C GLY A 114 -7.06 26.41 5.71
N GLY A 115 -8.31 25.95 5.85
CA GLY A 115 -9.18 25.65 4.72
C GLY A 115 -10.53 25.06 5.15
N PRO A 116 -11.53 25.05 4.26
CA PRO A 116 -12.83 24.45 4.53
C PRO A 116 -12.68 22.93 4.70
N SER A 117 -13.22 22.37 5.77
CA SER A 117 -13.16 20.92 6.03
C SER A 117 -14.34 20.17 5.39
N VAL A 118 -14.14 18.89 5.05
CA VAL A 118 -15.15 17.96 4.50
C VAL A 118 -15.36 16.85 5.51
N ALA A 119 -16.60 16.38 5.74
CA ALA A 119 -16.80 15.16 6.52
C ALA A 119 -16.30 13.92 5.75
N ALA A 120 -15.57 13.03 6.41
CA ALA A 120 -15.18 11.74 5.83
C ALA A 120 -16.42 10.92 5.43
N LYS A 121 -16.50 10.48 4.17
CA LYS A 121 -17.55 9.55 3.71
C LYS A 121 -17.14 8.08 3.82
N CYS A 122 -15.85 7.79 3.97
CA CYS A 122 -15.34 6.45 4.20
C CYS A 122 -15.41 6.10 5.70
N LYS A 123 -15.99 4.94 6.04
CA LYS A 123 -15.94 4.38 7.39
C LYS A 123 -15.19 3.07 7.35
N LEU A 124 -14.26 2.91 8.29
CA LEU A 124 -13.63 1.62 8.54
C LEU A 124 -14.65 0.62 9.08
N ARG A 125 -14.46 -0.66 8.74
CA ARG A 125 -15.22 -1.76 9.34
C ARG A 125 -14.64 -2.02 10.72
N GLU A 126 -15.51 -2.31 11.70
CA GLU A 126 -15.11 -2.52 13.10
C GLU A 126 -13.98 -3.56 13.26
N LYS A 127 -14.06 -4.72 12.58
CA LYS A 127 -12.98 -5.74 12.60
C LYS A 127 -11.64 -5.18 12.06
N SER A 128 -11.69 -4.32 11.06
CA SER A 128 -10.50 -3.73 10.43
C SER A 128 -9.88 -2.59 11.25
N GLU A 129 -10.65 -1.93 12.13
CA GLU A 129 -10.14 -0.82 12.95
C GLU A 129 -9.04 -1.29 13.92
N ALA A 130 -9.25 -2.41 14.61
CA ALA A 130 -8.24 -2.97 15.53
C ALA A 130 -6.96 -3.40 14.79
N GLU A 131 -7.09 -4.06 13.64
CA GLU A 131 -5.96 -4.51 12.83
C GLU A 131 -5.15 -3.34 12.26
N LEU A 132 -5.83 -2.28 11.80
CA LEU A 132 -5.18 -1.05 11.34
C LEU A 132 -4.53 -0.27 12.49
N GLY A 133 -5.11 -0.31 13.69
CA GLY A 133 -4.49 0.23 14.91
C GLY A 133 -3.17 -0.46 15.25
N GLN A 134 -3.14 -1.79 15.16
CA GLN A 134 -1.90 -2.57 15.32
C GLN A 134 -0.89 -2.23 14.22
N LEU A 135 -1.32 -2.14 12.96
CA LEU A 135 -0.46 -1.74 11.85
C LEU A 135 0.15 -0.35 12.06
N TRP A 136 -0.66 0.63 12.47
CA TRP A 136 -0.21 1.98 12.81
C TRP A 136 0.88 1.96 13.87
N GLY A 137 0.66 1.24 14.98
CA GLY A 137 1.64 1.12 16.05
C GLY A 137 2.94 0.44 15.59
N ASN A 138 2.84 -0.63 14.81
CA ASN A 138 4.01 -1.34 14.29
C ASN A 138 4.85 -0.51 13.31
N ILE A 139 4.25 0.43 12.58
CA ILE A 139 4.97 1.29 11.63
C ILE A 139 5.57 2.50 12.36
N PHE A 140 4.76 3.21 13.16
CA PHE A 140 5.09 4.54 13.67
C PHE A 140 5.51 4.58 15.14
N PHE A 141 5.40 3.48 15.88
CA PHE A 141 5.83 3.38 17.28
C PHE A 141 6.74 2.17 17.52
N ALA A 142 7.33 1.60 16.46
CA ALA A 142 8.38 0.59 16.60
C ALA A 142 9.60 1.15 17.36
N VAL A 143 10.32 0.24 18.03
CA VAL A 143 11.33 0.47 19.10
C VAL A 143 12.57 1.31 18.71
N ASP A 144 12.68 1.79 17.46
CA ASP A 144 13.81 2.61 17.01
C ASP A 144 13.72 4.06 17.55
N GLU A 145 14.86 4.75 17.75
CA GLU A 145 14.96 6.11 18.32
C GLU A 145 14.23 7.20 17.51
N SER A 146 13.87 6.95 16.25
CA SER A 146 13.14 7.89 15.41
C SER A 146 12.09 7.19 14.53
N PRO A 147 10.78 7.37 14.78
CA PRO A 147 9.75 6.75 13.97
C PRO A 147 9.71 7.32 12.54
N PRO A 148 9.32 6.52 11.53
CA PRO A 148 9.26 6.99 10.15
C PRO A 148 8.24 8.14 10.00
N LYS A 149 8.65 9.19 9.31
CA LYS A 149 7.84 10.38 9.07
C LYS A 149 7.06 10.29 7.77
N SER A 150 7.58 9.58 6.77
CA SER A 150 6.86 9.32 5.54
C SER A 150 7.04 7.89 5.09
N VAL A 151 5.93 7.25 4.70
CA VAL A 151 5.90 5.85 4.28
C VAL A 151 5.11 5.70 2.99
N ILE A 152 5.55 4.78 2.14
CA ILE A 152 4.78 4.33 0.99
C ILE A 152 3.91 3.15 1.39
N VAL A 153 2.67 3.12 0.91
CA VAL A 153 1.82 1.93 0.92
C VAL A 153 1.61 1.52 -0.53
N MET A 154 1.95 0.28 -0.85
CA MET A 154 1.91 -0.22 -2.24
C MET A 154 1.54 -1.70 -2.28
N GLY A 155 0.88 -2.12 -3.36
CA GLY A 155 0.62 -3.54 -3.63
C GLY A 155 1.77 -4.21 -4.36
N ALA A 156 1.97 -5.50 -4.17
CA ALA A 156 2.77 -6.30 -5.10
C ALA A 156 2.11 -6.33 -6.49
N ARG A 157 0.78 -6.44 -6.55
CA ARG A 157 -0.05 -6.46 -7.77
C ARG A 157 -1.22 -5.48 -7.65
N ALA A 158 -1.86 -5.19 -8.79
CA ALA A 158 -3.14 -4.48 -8.80
C ALA A 158 -4.24 -5.32 -8.11
N GLY A 159 -5.15 -4.67 -7.39
CA GLY A 159 -6.32 -5.31 -6.76
C GLY A 159 -6.09 -5.89 -5.35
N GLU A 160 -4.90 -5.74 -4.77
CA GLU A 160 -4.58 -6.26 -3.43
C GLU A 160 -5.08 -5.36 -2.29
N GLY A 161 -5.62 -4.20 -2.64
CA GLY A 161 -6.27 -3.28 -1.70
C GLY A 161 -5.32 -2.29 -1.02
N ALA A 162 -4.16 -2.00 -1.64
CA ALA A 162 -3.17 -1.08 -1.08
C ALA A 162 -3.74 0.32 -0.78
N THR A 163 -4.52 0.91 -1.69
CA THR A 163 -5.18 2.20 -1.47
C THR A 163 -6.16 2.16 -0.28
N GLN A 164 -6.92 1.08 -0.11
CA GLN A 164 -7.81 0.90 1.05
C GLN A 164 -7.02 0.84 2.36
N ILE A 165 -5.88 0.13 2.36
CA ILE A 165 -4.98 0.07 3.52
C ILE A 165 -4.35 1.44 3.78
N ALA A 166 -3.90 2.17 2.76
CA ALA A 166 -3.34 3.51 2.90
C ALA A 166 -4.34 4.50 3.53
N VAL A 167 -5.58 4.49 3.03
CA VAL A 167 -6.68 5.32 3.56
C VAL A 167 -7.01 4.92 4.98
N GLY A 168 -7.13 3.62 5.26
CA GLY A 168 -7.45 3.13 6.60
C GLY A 168 -6.36 3.42 7.62
N LEU A 169 -5.09 3.28 7.23
CA LEU A 169 -3.94 3.64 8.06
C LEU A 169 -3.94 5.13 8.37
N ALA A 170 -4.23 5.98 7.39
CA ALA A 170 -4.29 7.44 7.57
C ALA A 170 -5.44 7.87 8.49
N LEU A 171 -6.63 7.27 8.31
CA LEU A 171 -7.78 7.50 9.21
C LEU A 171 -7.44 7.09 10.64
N THR A 172 -6.85 5.91 10.83
CA THR A 172 -6.45 5.38 12.13
C THR A 172 -5.45 6.30 12.82
N GLY A 173 -4.44 6.76 12.09
CA GLY A 173 -3.44 7.70 12.63
C GLY A 173 -4.02 9.06 13.01
N ALA A 174 -4.94 9.59 12.20
CA ALA A 174 -5.62 10.85 12.51
C ALA A 174 -6.53 10.73 13.74
N GLU A 175 -7.15 9.57 13.94
CA GLU A 175 -8.01 9.28 15.10
C GLU A 175 -7.22 8.91 16.36
N ALA A 176 -5.95 8.51 16.23
CA ALA A 176 -5.10 8.12 17.36
C ALA A 176 -4.80 9.30 18.31
N ASP A 177 -4.52 10.48 17.77
CA ASP A 177 -4.25 11.70 18.55
C ASP A 177 -4.72 12.93 17.77
N LYS A 178 -5.37 13.87 18.48
CA LYS A 178 -5.90 15.10 17.89
C LYS A 178 -4.81 16.10 17.51
N GLU A 179 -3.63 16.00 18.12
CA GLU A 179 -2.48 16.86 17.81
C GLU A 179 -1.62 16.33 16.65
N LEU A 180 -1.78 15.05 16.31
CA LEU A 180 -1.09 14.43 15.18
C LEU A 180 -1.66 14.95 13.85
N ARG A 181 -0.76 15.48 13.03
CA ARG A 181 -1.10 15.90 11.66
C ARG A 181 -0.69 14.79 10.69
N VAL A 182 -1.68 13.99 10.29
CA VAL A 182 -1.48 12.92 9.29
C VAL A 182 -1.90 13.43 7.91
N CYS A 183 -1.04 13.23 6.91
CA CYS A 183 -1.35 13.53 5.51
C CYS A 183 -1.34 12.27 4.65
N LEU A 184 -2.45 12.01 3.97
CA LEU A 184 -2.55 11.01 2.91
C LEU A 184 -2.37 11.68 1.54
N VAL A 185 -1.48 11.14 0.71
CA VAL A 185 -1.23 11.64 -0.63
C VAL A 185 -1.39 10.51 -1.64
N ASP A 186 -2.25 10.72 -2.64
CA ASP A 186 -2.45 9.79 -3.74
C ASP A 186 -1.38 10.01 -4.81
N PHE A 187 -0.28 9.28 -4.67
CA PHE A 187 0.84 9.25 -5.62
C PHE A 187 0.61 8.24 -6.76
N ASN A 188 -0.52 7.53 -6.78
CA ASN A 188 -0.90 6.68 -7.89
C ASN A 188 -1.48 7.53 -9.03
N VAL A 189 -0.62 8.35 -9.64
CA VAL A 189 -0.96 9.27 -10.75
C VAL A 189 -1.39 8.54 -12.05
N ARG A 190 -1.37 7.20 -12.04
CA ARG A 190 -1.84 6.33 -13.13
C ARG A 190 -3.31 5.97 -12.96
N HIS A 191 -3.69 5.63 -11.73
CA HIS A 191 -5.03 5.20 -11.37
C HIS A 191 -5.42 5.79 -10.00
N PRO A 192 -5.61 7.12 -9.90
CA PRO A 192 -5.92 7.77 -8.64
C PRO A 192 -7.30 7.35 -8.15
N GLN A 193 -7.40 6.96 -6.87
CA GLN A 193 -8.61 6.37 -6.29
C GLN A 193 -9.01 7.00 -4.95
N VAL A 194 -8.11 7.72 -4.29
CA VAL A 194 -8.34 8.25 -2.93
C VAL A 194 -9.52 9.22 -2.91
N ALA A 195 -9.64 10.10 -3.92
CA ALA A 195 -10.72 11.08 -4.00
C ALA A 195 -12.11 10.42 -4.02
N SER A 196 -12.29 9.43 -4.88
CA SER A 196 -13.55 8.67 -4.96
C SER A 196 -13.81 7.85 -3.71
N LEU A 197 -12.78 7.23 -3.14
CA LEU A 197 -12.93 6.34 -1.99
C LEU A 197 -13.30 7.10 -0.72
N MET A 198 -12.79 8.31 -0.56
CA MET A 198 -13.09 9.18 0.59
C MET A 198 -14.25 10.14 0.33
N GLY A 199 -14.72 10.24 -0.92
CA GLY A 199 -15.80 11.13 -1.33
C GLY A 199 -15.44 12.61 -1.17
N LEU A 200 -14.20 12.96 -1.50
CA LEU A 200 -13.64 14.31 -1.41
C LEU A 200 -14.36 15.29 -2.35
N ARG A 201 -14.22 16.59 -2.07
CA ARG A 201 -14.69 17.62 -3.00
C ARG A 201 -13.76 17.71 -4.19
N GLU A 202 -14.26 18.22 -5.30
CA GLU A 202 -13.39 18.61 -6.41
C GLU A 202 -12.48 19.75 -5.95
N SER A 203 -11.17 19.52 -6.06
CA SER A 203 -10.11 20.48 -5.82
C SER A 203 -8.95 20.16 -6.77
N PRO A 204 -7.98 21.07 -6.92
CA PRO A 204 -6.70 20.71 -7.54
C PRO A 204 -6.09 19.49 -6.82
N GLY A 205 -5.49 18.58 -7.60
CA GLY A 205 -4.83 17.38 -7.08
C GLY A 205 -3.31 17.47 -7.13
N LEU A 206 -2.65 16.37 -6.77
CA LEU A 206 -1.20 16.20 -6.78
C LEU A 206 -0.61 16.54 -8.15
N THR A 207 -1.19 16.02 -9.24
CA THR A 207 -0.67 16.29 -10.59
C THR A 207 -0.81 17.76 -10.97
N ASP A 208 -1.79 18.50 -10.46
CA ASP A 208 -1.89 19.94 -10.68
C ASP A 208 -0.77 20.70 -9.97
N VAL A 209 -0.44 20.30 -8.74
CA VAL A 209 0.66 20.91 -7.97
C VAL A 209 2.01 20.61 -8.63
N LEU A 210 2.26 19.35 -9.01
CA LEU A 210 3.52 18.94 -9.62
C LEU A 210 3.76 19.58 -11.00
N ASN A 211 2.69 19.92 -11.72
CA ASN A 211 2.76 20.68 -12.97
C ASN A 211 2.76 22.21 -12.77
N GLY A 212 2.74 22.70 -11.53
CA GLY A 212 2.72 24.14 -11.23
C GLY A 212 1.40 24.85 -11.56
N ARG A 213 0.31 24.10 -11.76
CA ARG A 213 -1.03 24.65 -12.04
C ARG A 213 -1.79 25.05 -10.78
N ALA A 214 -1.37 24.53 -9.62
CA ALA A 214 -1.96 24.86 -8.32
C ALA A 214 -0.89 24.90 -7.23
N THR A 215 -1.20 25.58 -6.12
CA THR A 215 -0.33 25.59 -4.93
C THR A 215 -0.59 24.35 -4.07
N LEU A 216 0.40 23.98 -3.26
CA LEU A 216 0.25 22.89 -2.29
C LEU A 216 -0.91 23.12 -1.32
N ASP A 217 -1.09 24.35 -0.84
CA ASP A 217 -2.20 24.72 0.06
C ASP A 217 -3.57 24.53 -0.59
N ALA A 218 -3.70 24.82 -1.89
CA ALA A 218 -4.96 24.63 -2.61
C ALA A 218 -5.32 23.15 -2.84
N ALA A 219 -4.32 22.26 -2.83
CA ALA A 219 -4.51 20.83 -3.02
C ALA A 219 -4.75 20.06 -1.72
N ILE A 220 -4.39 20.63 -0.56
CA ILE A 220 -4.62 20.00 0.75
C ILE A 220 -6.08 20.19 1.15
N GLN A 221 -6.83 19.11 1.18
CA GLN A 221 -8.17 19.08 1.77
C GLN A 221 -8.10 18.61 3.22
N THR A 222 -8.77 19.35 4.12
CA THR A 222 -8.98 18.88 5.49
C THR A 222 -10.24 18.02 5.55
N VAL A 223 -10.12 16.81 6.06
CA VAL A 223 -11.20 15.86 6.25
C VAL A 223 -11.46 15.73 7.75
N ASP A 224 -12.66 16.11 8.19
CA ASP A 224 -13.11 15.89 9.56
C ASP A 224 -13.45 14.40 9.72
N VAL A 225 -12.75 13.76 10.65
CA VAL A 225 -12.93 12.34 11.02
C VAL A 225 -13.63 12.26 12.39
N ARG A 226 -13.72 11.08 13.01
CA ARG A 226 -14.47 10.91 14.26
C ARG A 226 -13.90 11.78 15.39
N ASN A 227 -14.74 12.09 16.37
CA ASN A 227 -14.37 12.81 17.60
C ASN A 227 -13.74 14.21 17.39
N GLY A 228 -13.96 14.83 16.22
CA GLY A 228 -13.42 16.16 15.89
C GLY A 228 -11.93 16.16 15.56
N HIS A 229 -11.37 14.99 15.20
CA HIS A 229 -10.02 14.86 14.66
C HIS A 229 -9.99 15.24 13.18
N LYS A 230 -8.80 15.49 12.65
CA LYS A 230 -8.59 15.97 11.28
C LYS A 230 -7.57 15.11 10.56
N LEU A 231 -7.93 14.67 9.36
CA LEU A 231 -7.04 14.06 8.40
C LEU A 231 -6.79 15.05 7.26
N TYR A 232 -5.56 15.14 6.76
CA TYR A 232 -5.24 15.95 5.59
C TYR A 232 -5.06 15.06 4.38
N VAL A 233 -5.63 15.43 3.24
CA VAL A 233 -5.61 14.59 2.04
C VAL A 233 -5.25 15.41 0.81
N ILE A 234 -4.34 14.89 0.00
CA ILE A 234 -4.04 15.38 -1.35
C ILE A 234 -4.45 14.27 -2.32
N ALA A 235 -5.52 14.52 -3.08
CA ALA A 235 -5.98 13.62 -4.13
C ALA A 235 -4.99 13.60 -5.32
N GLY A 236 -5.03 12.57 -6.16
CA GLY A 236 -4.06 12.45 -7.26
C GLY A 236 -4.23 13.52 -8.34
N GLY A 237 -5.47 13.94 -8.63
CA GLY A 237 -5.79 14.84 -9.74
C GLY A 237 -5.90 14.10 -11.08
N PRO A 238 -5.85 14.81 -12.21
CA PRO A 238 -5.88 14.20 -13.54
C PRO A 238 -4.76 13.17 -13.73
N VAL A 239 -5.06 12.07 -14.44
CA VAL A 239 -4.08 11.02 -14.78
C VAL A 239 -2.92 11.63 -15.58
N SER A 240 -1.69 11.29 -15.22
CA SER A 240 -0.50 11.77 -15.91
C SER A 240 -0.19 10.93 -17.15
N GLU A 241 0.07 11.59 -18.28
CA GLU A 241 0.56 10.93 -19.51
C GLU A 241 2.03 10.48 -19.39
N HIS A 242 2.80 11.10 -18.50
CA HIS A 242 4.21 10.81 -18.27
C HIS A 242 4.53 10.60 -16.77
N PRO A 243 3.96 9.56 -16.12
CA PRO A 243 4.07 9.37 -14.67
C PRO A 243 5.50 9.39 -14.15
N LEU A 244 6.41 8.63 -14.76
CA LEU A 244 7.80 8.53 -14.25
C LEU A 244 8.57 9.85 -14.35
N GLY A 245 8.34 10.63 -15.42
CA GLY A 245 8.95 11.95 -15.55
C GLY A 245 8.47 12.89 -14.45
N LEU A 246 7.17 12.84 -14.13
CA LEU A 246 6.58 13.61 -13.06
C LEU A 246 7.12 13.19 -11.68
N LEU A 247 7.17 11.90 -11.39
CA LEU A 247 7.63 11.37 -10.10
C LEU A 247 9.14 11.61 -9.85
N LYS A 248 9.97 11.57 -10.90
CA LYS A 248 11.42 11.87 -10.80
C LYS A 248 11.74 13.37 -10.72
N SER A 249 10.74 14.23 -10.90
CA SER A 249 10.95 15.67 -10.99
C SER A 249 11.44 16.28 -9.66
N ARG A 250 12.12 17.43 -9.76
CA ARG A 250 12.51 18.23 -8.58
C ARG A 250 11.29 18.73 -7.80
N GLN A 251 10.17 18.94 -8.51
CA GLN A 251 8.89 19.34 -7.92
C GLN A 251 8.39 18.27 -6.95
N THR A 252 8.47 16.98 -7.30
CA THR A 252 8.11 15.87 -6.41
C THR A 252 8.99 15.83 -5.17
N GLN A 253 10.31 15.97 -5.33
CA GLN A 253 11.25 16.00 -4.20
C GLN A 253 10.95 17.16 -3.25
N SER A 254 10.74 18.36 -3.81
CA SER A 254 10.39 19.56 -3.04
C SER A 254 9.04 19.42 -2.33
N LEU A 255 8.04 18.82 -3.00
CA LEU A 255 6.72 18.58 -2.42
C LEU A 255 6.81 17.63 -1.23
N ILE A 256 7.50 16.49 -1.37
CA ILE A 256 7.68 15.53 -0.26
C ILE A 256 8.42 16.18 0.91
N ALA A 257 9.47 16.96 0.65
CA ALA A 257 10.19 17.70 1.69
C ALA A 257 9.29 18.70 2.43
N GLN A 258 8.44 19.45 1.70
CA GLN A 258 7.46 20.37 2.30
C GLN A 258 6.41 19.64 3.13
N LEU A 259 5.90 18.50 2.66
CA LEU A 259 4.96 17.67 3.42
C LEU A 259 5.60 17.16 4.72
N ARG A 260 6.83 16.66 4.65
CA ARG A 260 7.61 16.24 5.82
C ARG A 260 7.86 17.37 6.82
N GLN A 261 7.81 18.64 6.42
CA GLN A 261 7.91 19.75 7.37
C GLN A 261 6.57 20.11 8.03
N ARG A 262 5.44 19.87 7.35
CA ARG A 262 4.11 20.32 7.79
C ARG A 262 3.33 19.27 8.58
N PHE A 263 3.61 18.00 8.34
CA PHE A 263 2.89 16.86 8.88
C PHE A 263 3.80 16.02 9.77
N ASP A 264 3.20 15.33 10.74
CA ASP A 264 3.90 14.40 11.62
C ASP A 264 4.12 13.06 10.92
N HIS A 265 3.11 12.63 10.15
CA HIS A 265 3.20 11.44 9.31
C HIS A 265 2.61 11.69 7.92
N VAL A 266 3.31 11.23 6.88
CA VAL A 266 2.89 11.33 5.48
C VAL A 266 2.77 9.92 4.91
N ILE A 267 1.57 9.54 4.47
CA ILE A 267 1.29 8.25 3.85
C ILE A 267 1.11 8.48 2.35
N LEU A 268 1.94 7.81 1.56
CA LEU A 268 1.91 7.89 0.10
C LEU A 268 1.25 6.62 -0.43
N ASP A 269 0.07 6.74 -1.03
CA ASP A 269 -0.54 5.65 -1.82
C ASP A 269 0.14 5.60 -3.19
N VAL A 270 0.77 4.48 -3.54
CA VAL A 270 1.58 4.35 -4.76
C VAL A 270 1.14 3.13 -5.57
N ALA A 271 1.31 3.22 -6.89
CA ALA A 271 1.03 2.12 -7.81
C ALA A 271 1.82 0.83 -7.45
N ASN A 272 1.34 -0.32 -7.94
CA ASN A 272 1.93 -1.61 -7.59
C ASN A 272 3.35 -1.82 -8.17
N ALA A 273 4.23 -2.49 -7.40
CA ALA A 273 5.65 -2.65 -7.77
C ALA A 273 5.91 -3.70 -8.85
N LYS A 274 4.98 -4.62 -9.12
CA LYS A 274 5.14 -5.60 -10.20
C LYS A 274 5.07 -4.92 -11.56
N THR A 275 4.11 -4.02 -11.75
CA THR A 275 3.87 -3.37 -13.05
C THR A 275 4.66 -2.07 -13.22
N TYR A 276 4.85 -1.31 -12.14
CA TYR A 276 5.40 0.05 -12.24
C TYR A 276 6.60 0.24 -11.33
N PRO A 277 7.64 0.99 -11.77
CA PRO A 277 8.80 1.30 -10.94
C PRO A 277 8.56 2.52 -10.01
N ASP A 278 7.30 2.96 -9.88
CA ASP A 278 6.94 4.14 -9.10
C ASP A 278 7.34 4.02 -7.61
N PRO A 279 7.14 2.87 -6.92
CA PRO A 279 7.57 2.71 -5.54
C PRO A 279 9.08 2.81 -5.33
N GLN A 280 9.89 2.35 -6.30
CA GLN A 280 11.35 2.40 -6.23
C GLN A 280 11.85 3.84 -6.38
N VAL A 281 11.22 4.62 -7.27
CA VAL A 281 11.56 6.03 -7.48
C VAL A 281 11.18 6.87 -6.25
N LEU A 282 9.96 6.71 -5.75
CA LEU A 282 9.47 7.46 -4.58
C LEU A 282 10.09 6.98 -3.27
N GLY A 283 10.44 5.69 -3.19
CA GLY A 283 11.03 5.04 -2.02
C GLY A 283 12.34 5.67 -1.57
N LEU A 284 13.10 6.24 -2.50
CA LEU A 284 14.32 7.00 -2.23
C LEU A 284 14.09 8.34 -1.51
N LEU A 285 12.84 8.81 -1.47
CA LEU A 285 12.46 10.12 -0.90
C LEU A 285 11.69 9.98 0.43
N VAL A 286 11.47 8.74 0.89
CA VAL A 286 10.70 8.41 2.10
C VAL A 286 11.50 7.50 3.03
N ASP A 287 11.01 7.27 4.24
CA ASP A 287 11.74 6.50 5.25
C ASP A 287 11.53 4.97 5.08
N GLY A 288 10.52 4.56 4.32
CA GLY A 288 10.32 3.18 3.94
C GLY A 288 9.00 2.88 3.24
N ALA A 289 8.79 1.60 2.92
CA ALA A 289 7.62 1.11 2.20
C ALA A 289 6.95 -0.07 2.92
N VAL A 290 5.62 -0.10 2.87
CA VAL A 290 4.76 -1.17 3.35
C VAL A 290 4.18 -1.90 2.14
N LEU A 291 4.44 -3.20 2.06
CA LEU A 291 3.97 -4.04 0.96
C LEU A 291 2.64 -4.71 1.32
N VAL A 292 1.59 -4.43 0.57
CA VAL A 292 0.28 -5.07 0.71
C VAL A 292 0.19 -6.25 -0.25
N VAL A 293 -0.29 -7.39 0.22
CA VAL A 293 -0.53 -8.60 -0.60
C VAL A 293 -1.90 -9.18 -0.28
N LYS A 294 -2.52 -9.87 -1.24
CA LYS A 294 -3.84 -10.46 -1.07
C LYS A 294 -3.72 -11.91 -0.61
N ALA A 295 -4.37 -12.22 0.51
CA ALA A 295 -4.42 -13.54 1.10
C ALA A 295 -5.02 -14.57 0.13
N GLY A 296 -4.35 -15.72 -0.02
CA GLY A 296 -4.81 -16.82 -0.87
C GLY A 296 -4.78 -16.54 -2.38
N ASP A 297 -4.23 -15.40 -2.81
CA ASP A 297 -4.24 -14.97 -4.22
C ASP A 297 -2.84 -14.56 -4.70
N THR A 298 -2.12 -13.74 -3.93
CA THR A 298 -0.77 -13.28 -4.31
C THR A 298 0.25 -14.41 -4.10
N PRO A 299 0.95 -14.87 -5.16
CA PRO A 299 2.01 -15.87 -5.01
C PRO A 299 3.16 -15.32 -4.18
N ARG A 300 3.80 -16.19 -3.38
CA ARG A 300 4.93 -15.81 -2.52
C ARG A 300 6.09 -15.23 -3.33
N GLU A 301 6.31 -15.77 -4.52
CA GLU A 301 7.36 -15.37 -5.46
C GLU A 301 7.12 -13.94 -5.94
N THR A 302 5.86 -13.57 -6.20
CA THR A 302 5.52 -12.19 -6.60
C THR A 302 5.77 -11.19 -5.47
N ALA A 303 5.45 -11.56 -4.23
CA ALA A 303 5.75 -10.72 -3.07
C ALA A 303 7.27 -10.60 -2.83
N ALA A 304 8.00 -11.71 -2.96
CA ALA A 304 9.45 -11.75 -2.84
C ALA A 304 10.14 -10.92 -3.93
N GLU A 305 9.65 -10.98 -5.17
CA GLU A 305 10.16 -10.17 -6.27
C GLU A 305 9.91 -8.67 -6.02
N ALA A 306 8.70 -8.30 -5.57
CA ALA A 306 8.39 -6.91 -5.22
C ALA A 306 9.34 -6.39 -4.12
N LYS A 307 9.59 -7.19 -3.07
CA LYS A 307 10.57 -6.86 -2.04
C LYS A 307 11.98 -6.74 -2.61
N LYS A 308 12.44 -7.70 -3.42
CA LYS A 308 13.77 -7.69 -4.05
C LYS A 308 13.97 -6.41 -4.86
N ARG A 309 12.95 -5.95 -5.59
CA ARG A 309 13.01 -4.69 -6.34
C ARG A 309 13.14 -3.45 -5.45
N LEU A 310 12.52 -3.45 -4.26
CA LEU A 310 12.71 -2.39 -3.26
C LEU A 310 14.14 -2.43 -2.69
N ASP A 311 14.62 -3.63 -2.32
CA ASP A 311 15.97 -3.82 -1.78
C ASP A 311 17.04 -3.36 -2.79
N LEU A 312 16.91 -3.74 -4.07
CA LEU A 312 17.82 -3.31 -5.15
C LEU A 312 17.80 -1.79 -5.39
N ALA A 313 16.68 -1.13 -5.10
CA ALA A 313 16.56 0.32 -5.19
C ALA A 313 17.03 1.02 -3.90
N GLY A 314 17.46 0.29 -2.86
CA GLY A 314 17.86 0.88 -1.58
C GLY A 314 16.68 1.37 -0.72
N VAL A 315 15.46 0.87 -0.96
CA VAL A 315 14.26 1.26 -0.22
C VAL A 315 14.01 0.30 0.93
N ARG A 316 13.98 0.80 2.17
CA ARG A 316 13.68 0.00 3.37
C ARG A 316 12.23 -0.50 3.31
N CYS A 317 12.04 -1.82 3.24
CA CYS A 317 10.72 -2.43 3.42
C CYS A 317 10.44 -2.55 4.93
N LEU A 318 9.45 -1.80 5.42
CA LEU A 318 9.08 -1.73 6.84
C LEU A 318 8.26 -2.95 7.28
N GLY A 319 7.55 -3.57 6.35
CA GLY A 319 6.74 -4.74 6.64
C GLY A 319 5.80 -5.11 5.50
N LEU A 320 5.04 -6.18 5.74
CA LEU A 320 4.07 -6.74 4.81
C LEU A 320 2.69 -6.82 5.46
N VAL A 321 1.66 -6.42 4.73
CA VAL A 321 0.25 -6.49 5.13
C VAL A 321 -0.44 -7.57 4.32
N LEU A 322 -0.96 -8.59 5.00
CA LEU A 322 -1.79 -9.62 4.39
C LEU A 322 -3.26 -9.17 4.41
N ASN A 323 -3.79 -8.77 3.27
CA ASN A 323 -5.13 -8.20 3.13
C ASN A 323 -6.14 -9.19 2.55
N GLN A 324 -7.44 -8.92 2.74
CA GLN A 324 -8.57 -9.73 2.23
C GLN A 324 -8.52 -11.20 2.69
N ARG A 325 -7.97 -11.45 3.87
CA ARG A 325 -7.98 -12.78 4.48
C ARG A 325 -9.41 -13.23 4.76
N THR A 326 -9.77 -14.38 4.22
CA THR A 326 -10.95 -15.13 4.62
C THR A 326 -10.56 -16.09 5.73
N ASP A 327 -11.33 -16.12 6.82
CA ASP A 327 -11.18 -17.15 7.85
C ASP A 327 -12.08 -18.33 7.43
N PRO A 328 -11.53 -19.46 6.96
CA PRO A 328 -12.34 -20.58 6.48
C PRO A 328 -13.08 -21.30 7.60
N ILE A 329 -12.75 -21.02 8.86
CA ILE A 329 -13.38 -21.60 10.04
C ILE A 329 -14.22 -20.52 10.73
N PRO A 330 -15.52 -20.76 11.01
CA PRO A 330 -16.36 -19.82 11.75
C PRO A 330 -15.70 -19.45 13.09
N GLY A 331 -15.74 -18.15 13.44
CA GLY A 331 -15.07 -17.61 14.63
C GLY A 331 -15.43 -18.28 15.96
N LEU A 332 -16.54 -19.03 16.01
CA LEU A 332 -16.94 -19.86 17.15
C LEU A 332 -15.88 -20.90 17.54
N VAL A 333 -15.07 -21.38 16.59
CA VAL A 333 -14.04 -22.41 16.86
C VAL A 333 -12.78 -21.81 17.48
N TYR A 334 -12.45 -20.55 17.20
CA TYR A 334 -11.29 -19.85 17.78
C TYR A 334 -11.50 -19.42 19.24
N GLN A 335 -12.74 -19.43 19.76
CA GLN A 335 -13.01 -19.08 21.17
C GLN A 335 -12.68 -20.21 22.15
N PHE A 336 -12.30 -21.40 21.66
CA PHE A 336 -12.02 -22.59 22.48
C PHE A 336 -10.55 -23.06 22.46
N THR A 337 -9.65 -22.23 21.92
CA THR A 337 -8.19 -22.47 21.88
C THR A 337 -7.47 -21.23 22.34
#